data_AF-A0A8B8G672-F1
#
_entry.id   AF-A0A8B8G672-F1
#
_cell.length_a   1.000
_cell.length_b   1.000
_cell.length_c   1.000
_cell.angle_alpha   90.00
_cell.angle_beta   90.00
_cell.angle_gamma   90.00
#
_symmetry.space_group_name_H-M   'P 1'
#
loop_
_entity.id
_entity.type
_entity.pdbx_description
1 polymer ?
#
loop_
_entity_poly.entity_id
_entity_poly.type
_entity_poly.pdbx_seq_one_letter_code
_entity_poly.pdbx_strand_id
1 'polypeptide(L)'
;MEDKMKSDLTYRKTVVTELSRLMGQNLSETVRKIMQKLFSDTLLTFYSYIGFKGKKQFSTLQTCAVIFESIRRMKKFTDIANIEIEKPLKTWIA
;
A
#
# COMPACT_ATOMS: atom_id res chain seq x y z
N MET A 1 1.17 13.30 -4.61
CA MET A 1 0.28 12.30 -3.99
C MET A 1 0.58 12.18 -2.50
N GLU A 2 1.80 11.79 -2.14
CA GLU A 2 2.26 11.64 -0.75
C GLU A 2 2.06 12.89 0.11
N ASP A 3 2.44 14.09 -0.36
CA ASP A 3 2.25 15.33 0.42
C ASP A 3 0.78 15.70 0.59
N LYS A 4 -0.04 15.43 -0.43
CA LYS A 4 -1.50 15.65 -0.39
C LYS A 4 -2.16 14.68 0.60
N MET A 5 -1.69 13.43 0.67
CA MET A 5 -2.15 12.47 1.69
C MET A 5 -1.81 12.88 3.12
N LYS A 6 -0.72 13.63 3.33
CA LYS A 6 -0.32 14.15 4.64
C LYS A 6 -1.18 15.33 5.08
N SER A 7 -1.52 16.24 4.17
CA SER A 7 -2.20 17.50 4.50
C SER A 7 -3.72 17.48 4.35
N ASP A 8 -4.27 16.61 3.50
CA ASP A 8 -5.71 16.56 3.18
C ASP A 8 -6.35 15.24 3.62
N LEU A 9 -7.06 15.31 4.76
CA LEU A 9 -7.76 14.16 5.34
C LEU A 9 -8.93 13.67 4.47
N THR A 10 -9.59 14.56 3.73
CA THR A 10 -10.69 14.19 2.84
C THR A 10 -10.13 13.42 1.66
N TYR A 11 -9.05 13.91 1.05
CA TYR A 11 -8.35 13.19 -0.01
C TYR A 11 -7.88 11.82 0.46
N ARG A 12 -7.26 11.72 1.65
CA ARG A 12 -6.86 10.44 2.24
C ARG A 12 -8.02 9.45 2.37
N LYS A 13 -9.16 9.89 2.94
CA LYS A 13 -10.37 9.05 3.10
C LYS A 13 -10.91 8.57 1.75
N THR A 14 -10.90 9.43 0.73
CA THR A 14 -11.31 9.06 -0.63
C THR A 14 -10.39 7.99 -1.19
N VAL A 15 -9.07 8.16 -1.10
CA VAL A 15 -8.12 7.15 -1.58
C VAL A 15 -8.29 5.82 -0.85
N VAL A 16 -8.43 5.82 0.49
CA VAL A 16 -8.69 4.60 1.26
C VAL A 16 -9.97 3.89 0.77
N THR A 17 -11.01 4.66 0.50
CA THR A 17 -12.28 4.14 -0.02
C THR A 17 -12.10 3.52 -1.40
N GLU A 18 -11.41 4.20 -2.31
CA GLU A 18 -11.16 3.71 -3.67
C GLU A 18 -10.32 2.43 -3.68
N LEU A 19 -9.22 2.41 -2.92
CA LEU A 19 -8.35 1.24 -2.83
C LEU A 19 -9.06 0.05 -2.18
N SER A 20 -9.94 0.28 -1.21
CA SER A 20 -10.73 -0.79 -0.59
C SER A 20 -11.64 -1.54 -1.58
N ARG A 21 -11.95 -0.94 -2.75
CA ARG A 21 -12.74 -1.57 -3.82
C ARG A 21 -11.91 -2.50 -4.71
N LEU A 22 -10.58 -2.48 -4.59
CA LEU A 22 -9.66 -3.29 -5.39
C LEU A 22 -9.42 -4.69 -4.79
N MET A 23 -10.33 -5.18 -3.94
CA MET A 23 -10.26 -6.51 -3.36
C MET A 23 -10.12 -7.59 -4.45
N GLY A 24 -9.10 -8.44 -4.33
CA GLY A 24 -8.91 -9.64 -5.14
C GLY A 24 -9.45 -10.89 -4.46
N GLN A 25 -9.22 -12.05 -5.08
CA GLN A 25 -9.61 -13.34 -4.51
C GLN A 25 -8.81 -13.65 -3.23
N ASN A 26 -7.56 -13.20 -3.15
CA ASN A 26 -6.70 -13.36 -1.99
C ASN A 26 -5.93 -12.07 -1.67
N LEU A 27 -5.22 -12.07 -0.53
CA LEU A 27 -4.49 -10.91 -0.04
C LEU A 27 -3.37 -10.48 -1.02
N SER A 28 -2.62 -11.43 -1.57
CA SER A 28 -1.54 -11.14 -2.52
C SER A 28 -2.06 -10.47 -3.80
N GLU A 29 -3.19 -10.94 -4.34
CA GLU A 29 -3.84 -10.33 -5.48
C GLU A 29 -4.39 -8.93 -5.16
N THR A 30 -4.95 -8.77 -3.96
CA THR A 30 -5.45 -7.47 -3.47
C THR A 30 -4.32 -6.45 -3.38
N VAL A 31 -3.20 -6.82 -2.74
CA VAL A 31 -2.01 -5.98 -2.62
C VAL A 31 -1.47 -5.64 -4.01
N ARG A 32 -1.37 -6.62 -4.91
CA ARG A 32 -0.95 -6.39 -6.31
C ARG A 32 -1.82 -5.34 -7.01
N LYS A 33 -3.15 -5.48 -6.96
CA LYS A 33 -4.08 -4.53 -7.59
C LYS A 33 -3.92 -3.11 -7.04
N ILE A 34 -3.77 -2.98 -5.71
CA ILE A 34 -3.53 -1.69 -5.06
C ILE A 34 -2.20 -1.09 -5.51
N MET A 35 -1.12 -1.87 -5.52
CA MET A 35 0.21 -1.41 -5.92
C MET A 35 0.23 -0.92 -7.37
N GLN A 36 -0.39 -1.66 -8.30
CA GLN A 36 -0.53 -1.27 -9.71
C GLN A 36 -1.34 0.01 -9.90
N LYS A 37 -2.31 0.28 -9.01
CA LYS A 37 -3.10 1.52 -9.06
C LYS A 37 -2.31 2.73 -8.57
N LEU A 38 -1.44 2.54 -7.59
CA LEU A 38 -0.71 3.62 -6.92
C LEU A 38 0.61 3.98 -7.58
N PHE A 39 1.28 3.00 -8.19
CA PHE A 39 2.67 3.15 -8.61
C PHE A 39 2.90 2.65 -10.03
N SER A 40 3.80 3.33 -10.74
CA SER A 40 4.44 2.78 -11.93
C SER A 40 5.68 1.98 -11.53
N ASP A 41 6.06 1.00 -12.36
CA ASP A 41 7.24 0.17 -12.14
C ASP A 41 8.51 1.02 -12.00
N THR A 42 8.62 2.11 -12.76
CA THR A 42 9.76 3.04 -12.71
C THR A 42 9.91 3.69 -11.34
N LEU A 43 8.80 4.05 -10.69
CA LEU A 43 8.85 4.67 -9.36
C LEU A 43 9.34 3.66 -8.31
N LEU A 44 8.88 2.41 -8.40
CA LEU A 44 9.23 1.37 -7.43
C LEU A 44 10.73 1.03 -7.42
N THR A 45 11.46 1.26 -8.53
CA THR A 45 12.91 1.05 -8.58
C THR A 45 13.70 1.86 -7.54
N PHE A 46 13.16 3.00 -7.10
CA PHE A 46 13.80 3.89 -6.13
C PHE A 46 13.50 3.55 -4.68
N TYR A 47 12.62 2.58 -4.42
CA TYR A 47 12.16 2.23 -3.09
C TYR A 47 12.44 0.76 -2.79
N SER A 48 12.70 0.47 -1.52
CA SER A 48 12.58 -0.87 -0.97
C SER A 48 11.74 -0.80 0.31
N TYR A 49 11.17 -1.91 0.77
CA TYR A 49 10.31 -1.87 1.95
C TYR A 49 11.00 -1.27 3.19
N ILE A 50 12.27 -1.62 3.41
CA ILE A 50 13.10 -1.16 4.54
C ILE A 50 14.22 -0.17 4.16
N GLY A 51 14.36 0.22 2.89
CA GLY A 51 15.42 1.13 2.44
C GLY A 51 16.79 0.45 2.25
N PHE A 52 16.83 -0.60 1.44
CA PHE A 52 18.01 -1.42 1.19
C PHE A 52 18.83 -0.90 0.01
N LYS A 53 20.18 -1.00 0.08
CA LYS A 53 21.10 -0.62 -1.01
C LYS A 53 20.91 0.82 -1.53
N GLY A 54 20.65 1.77 -0.63
CA GLY A 54 20.46 3.18 -0.98
C GLY A 54 19.08 3.52 -1.56
N LYS A 55 18.17 2.54 -1.68
CA LYS A 55 16.76 2.80 -2.00
C LYS A 55 16.08 3.49 -0.81
N LYS A 56 15.07 4.31 -1.10
CA LYS A 56 14.25 4.97 -0.07
C LYS A 56 13.37 3.95 0.65
N GLN A 57 13.10 4.20 1.94
CA GLN A 57 12.27 3.32 2.76
C GLN A 57 10.79 3.54 2.47
N PHE A 58 10.11 2.51 1.96
CA PHE A 58 8.68 2.58 1.64
C PHE A 58 7.79 2.53 2.89
N SER A 59 8.18 1.76 3.90
CA SER A 59 7.38 1.56 5.12
C SER A 59 7.11 2.85 5.91
N THR A 60 7.88 3.92 5.68
CA THR A 60 7.70 5.23 6.33
C THR A 60 6.75 6.17 5.56
N LEU A 61 6.33 5.80 4.34
CA LEU A 61 5.43 6.61 3.52
C LEU A 61 3.99 6.52 4.03
N GLN A 62 3.24 7.62 3.95
CA GLN A 62 1.80 7.63 4.18
C GLN A 62 1.06 6.74 3.19
N THR A 63 1.57 6.62 1.97
CA THR A 63 1.01 5.68 1.00
C THR A 63 1.03 4.24 1.53
N CYS A 64 2.09 3.84 2.25
CA CYS A 64 2.12 2.53 2.93
C CYS A 64 1.00 2.44 3.97
N ALA A 65 0.87 3.42 4.86
CA ALA A 65 -0.19 3.45 5.87
C ALA A 65 -1.61 3.37 5.27
N VAL A 66 -1.84 4.08 4.16
CA VAL A 66 -3.11 4.05 3.43
C VAL A 66 -3.41 2.68 2.84
N ILE A 67 -2.41 1.93 2.36
CA ILE A 67 -2.60 0.56 1.87
C ILE A 67 -3.11 -0.34 3.00
N PHE A 68 -2.48 -0.29 4.18
CA PHE A 68 -2.92 -1.06 5.35
C PHE A 68 -4.35 -0.70 5.77
N GLU A 69 -4.66 0.60 5.84
CA GLU A 69 -6.00 1.09 6.18
C GLU A 69 -7.05 0.61 5.17
N SER A 70 -6.72 0.63 3.88
CA SER A 70 -7.61 0.19 2.79
C SER A 70 -7.91 -1.30 2.86
N ILE A 71 -6.89 -2.12 3.14
CA ILE A 71 -7.04 -3.58 3.27
C ILE A 71 -7.89 -3.92 4.49
N ARG A 72 -7.64 -3.28 5.64
CA ARG A 72 -8.41 -3.52 6.87
C ARG A 72 -9.88 -3.14 6.74
N ARG A 73 -10.22 -2.22 5.84
CA ARG A 73 -11.61 -1.87 5.53
C ARG A 73 -12.37 -2.98 4.80
N MET A 74 -11.67 -3.93 4.18
CA MET A 74 -12.28 -5.07 3.51
C MET A 74 -12.63 -6.14 4.54
N LYS A 75 -13.90 -6.52 4.64
CA LYS A 75 -14.37 -7.50 5.65
C LYS A 75 -13.55 -8.81 5.70
N LYS A 76 -13.03 -9.25 4.55
CA LYS A 76 -12.20 -10.47 4.44
C LYS A 76 -10.83 -10.34 5.12
N PHE A 77 -10.33 -9.12 5.28
CA PHE A 77 -8.97 -8.80 5.71
C PHE A 77 -8.92 -7.84 6.90
N THR A 78 -10.02 -7.66 7.63
CA THR A 78 -10.09 -6.69 8.72
C THR A 78 -9.11 -6.99 9.86
N ASP A 79 -9.00 -8.27 10.25
CA ASP A 79 -8.23 -8.69 11.43
C ASP A 79 -6.92 -9.42 11.10
N ILE A 80 -6.42 -9.28 9.87
CA ILE A 80 -5.15 -9.92 9.48
C ILE A 80 -3.97 -9.21 10.14
N ALA A 81 -2.99 -10.00 10.57
CA ALA A 81 -1.76 -9.47 11.14
C ALA A 81 -0.97 -8.65 10.10
N ASN A 82 -0.29 -7.60 10.55
CA ASN A 82 0.49 -6.73 9.65
C ASN A 82 1.49 -7.53 8.82
N ILE A 83 2.15 -8.52 9.41
CA ILE A 83 3.12 -9.38 8.74
C ILE A 83 2.55 -10.07 7.49
N GLU A 84 1.25 -10.40 7.47
CA GLU A 84 0.59 -11.02 6.33
C GLU A 84 0.37 -10.03 5.18
N ILE A 85 0.16 -8.75 5.48
CA ILE A 85 0.09 -7.67 4.47
C ILE A 85 1.49 -7.29 3.99
N GLU A 86 2.47 -7.29 4.89
CA GLU A 86 3.86 -6.94 4.57
C GLU A 86 4.51 -7.90 3.58
N LYS A 87 4.25 -9.20 3.71
CA LYS A 87 4.83 -10.24 2.82
C LYS A 87 4.63 -9.90 1.33
N PRO A 88 3.39 -9.77 0.81
CA PRO A 88 3.18 -9.44 -0.59
C PRO A 88 3.65 -8.01 -0.96
N LEU A 89 3.63 -7.05 -0.03
CA LEU A 89 4.19 -5.71 -0.29
C LEU A 89 5.71 -5.75 -0.51
N LYS A 90 6.44 -6.48 0.35
CA LYS A 90 7.89 -6.68 0.22
C LYS A 90 8.24 -7.35 -1.10
N THR A 91 7.48 -8.37 -1.50
CA THR A 91 7.66 -9.05 -2.79
C THR A 91 7.46 -8.11 -3.97
N TRP A 92 6.49 -7.20 -3.91
CA TRP A 92 6.20 -6.27 -5.01
C TRP A 92 7.19 -5.11 -5.13
N ILE A 93 7.83 -4.71 -4.02
CA ILE A 93 8.71 -3.53 -3.95
C ILE A 93 10.20 -3.92 -4.00
N ALA A 94 10.53 -5.21 -3.95
CA ALA A 94 11.90 -5.74 -3.86
C ALA A 94 12.89 -5.11 -4.85
#